data_AF-A0AAF0HWX3-F1
#
_entry.id   AF-A0AAF0HWX3-F1
#
_cell.length_a   1.000
_cell.length_b   1.000
_cell.length_c   1.000
_cell.angle_alpha   90.00
_cell.angle_beta   90.00
_cell.angle_gamma   90.00
#
_symmetry.space_group_name_H-M   'P 1'
#
loop_
_entity.id
_entity.type
_entity.pdbx_description
1 polymer ?
#
loop_
_entity_poly.entity_id
_entity_poly.type
_entity_poly.pdbx_seq_one_letter_code
_entity_poly.pdbx_strand_id
1 'polypeptide(L)'
;MTRPRLWTVLTLSAALAACSGDKTAPTNNAVENALNAAANAAENAAANAVNATNIAPPTANAFGKYVGKYPFDKVGAHSWADDPAVTKAVETAVADKAVRKWVLDDAGPSSPIGTIDGKVAAWSCQTHNCGPHQWLTLVDPASGTAEICYYDESVDAQSTRWFKAGKEEKRPGKCPEIPS
;
A
#
# COMPACT_ATOMS: atom_id res chain seq x y z
N MET A 1 -4.46 5.92 -55.27
CA MET A 1 -4.74 7.33 -55.60
C MET A 1 -3.72 8.22 -54.88
N THR A 2 -3.25 9.22 -55.61
CA THR A 2 -2.09 10.11 -55.42
C THR A 2 -2.32 11.26 -54.42
N ARG A 3 -1.32 11.52 -53.53
CA ARG A 3 -0.65 12.79 -53.07
C ARG A 3 -1.31 14.18 -53.40
N PRO A 4 -0.95 15.37 -52.80
CA PRO A 4 0.04 15.73 -51.73
C PRO A 4 -0.22 17.05 -50.85
N ARG A 5 0.73 17.38 -49.95
CA ARG A 5 1.49 18.66 -49.66
C ARG A 5 0.91 20.03 -49.16
N LEU A 6 1.74 20.63 -48.24
CA LEU A 6 2.14 22.06 -48.01
C LEU A 6 1.12 23.00 -47.30
N TRP A 7 1.44 23.99 -46.45
CA TRP A 7 2.61 24.88 -46.32
C TRP A 7 2.67 25.60 -44.94
N THR A 8 3.84 26.17 -44.66
CA THR A 8 4.35 26.95 -43.49
C THR A 8 3.66 28.32 -43.27
N VAL A 9 3.83 28.96 -42.09
CA VAL A 9 4.43 30.32 -41.90
C VAL A 9 4.47 30.72 -40.40
N LEU A 10 5.60 31.33 -40.05
CA LEU A 10 6.06 31.88 -38.77
C LEU A 10 5.78 33.39 -38.71
N THR A 11 5.35 33.97 -37.58
CA THR A 11 5.54 35.41 -37.33
C THR A 11 5.74 35.74 -35.84
N LEU A 12 6.90 36.34 -35.57
CA LEU A 12 7.38 36.95 -34.33
C LEU A 12 6.94 38.42 -34.31
N SER A 13 6.50 38.96 -33.16
CA SER A 13 6.38 40.42 -32.98
C SER A 13 6.57 40.81 -31.52
N ALA A 14 7.62 41.58 -31.27
CA ALA A 14 7.90 42.27 -30.02
C ALA A 14 7.52 43.75 -30.17
N ALA A 15 6.94 44.34 -29.13
CA ALA A 15 6.79 45.80 -29.01
C ALA A 15 6.97 46.24 -27.55
N LEU A 16 7.98 47.07 -27.30
CA LEU A 16 8.15 47.90 -26.10
C LEU A 16 7.62 49.31 -26.39
N ALA A 17 6.83 49.87 -25.48
CA ALA A 17 6.71 51.33 -25.26
C ALA A 17 6.23 51.61 -23.83
N ALA A 18 6.79 52.67 -23.23
CA ALA A 18 6.78 52.98 -21.80
C ALA A 18 5.86 54.18 -21.42
N CYS A 19 5.90 54.52 -20.12
CA CYS A 19 5.39 55.70 -19.36
C CYS A 19 4.00 55.53 -18.68
N SER A 20 3.71 56.02 -17.46
CA SER A 20 4.41 56.31 -16.18
C SER A 20 3.33 56.81 -15.18
N GLY A 21 3.43 56.45 -13.88
CA GLY A 21 2.65 56.99 -12.74
C GLY A 21 1.51 56.05 -12.27
N ASP A 22 1.39 55.61 -11.01
CA ASP A 22 1.58 56.30 -9.73
C ASP A 22 2.02 55.35 -8.59
N LYS A 23 2.48 55.93 -7.47
CA LYS A 23 3.07 55.25 -6.30
C LYS A 23 2.10 54.27 -5.60
N THR A 24 2.59 53.08 -5.24
CA THR A 24 2.53 52.49 -3.88
C THR A 24 3.52 51.31 -3.81
N ALA A 25 4.46 51.32 -2.87
CA ALA A 25 5.45 50.27 -2.68
C ALA A 25 4.78 48.94 -2.25
N PRO A 26 5.16 47.77 -2.80
CA PRO A 26 4.78 46.50 -2.20
C PRO A 26 5.67 46.26 -0.99
N THR A 27 5.03 45.78 0.05
CA THR A 27 5.48 45.67 1.44
C THR A 27 6.50 44.55 1.65
N ASN A 28 7.36 44.73 2.66
CA ASN A 28 8.35 43.75 3.15
C ASN A 28 7.76 42.35 3.44
N ASN A 29 6.44 42.27 3.59
CA ASN A 29 5.68 41.07 3.95
C ASN A 29 5.68 39.98 2.85
N ALA A 30 5.84 40.33 1.57
CA ALA A 30 5.81 39.33 0.48
C ALA A 30 7.12 38.53 0.40
N VAL A 31 8.25 39.17 0.67
CA VAL A 31 9.57 38.53 0.68
C VAL A 31 9.74 37.69 1.94
N GLU A 32 9.29 38.18 3.09
CA GLU A 32 9.27 37.43 4.35
C GLU A 32 8.36 36.18 4.27
N ASN A 33 7.20 36.28 3.62
CA ASN A 33 6.31 35.14 3.44
C ASN A 33 6.91 34.06 2.52
N ALA A 34 7.64 34.46 1.47
CA ALA A 34 8.33 33.53 0.58
C ALA A 34 9.51 32.82 1.28
N LEU A 35 10.27 33.54 2.10
CA LEU A 35 11.36 32.98 2.90
C LEU A 35 10.84 32.00 3.96
N ASN A 36 9.76 32.35 4.64
CA ASN A 36 9.12 31.47 5.62
C ASN A 36 8.54 30.22 4.97
N ALA A 37 7.93 30.33 3.79
CA ALA A 37 7.42 29.16 3.05
C ALA A 37 8.56 28.21 2.62
N ALA A 38 9.69 28.75 2.18
CA ALA A 38 10.87 27.97 1.81
C ALA A 38 11.52 27.28 3.02
N ALA A 39 11.60 27.96 4.16
CA ALA A 39 12.11 27.39 5.41
C ALA A 39 11.22 26.24 5.93
N ASN A 40 9.91 26.43 5.93
CA ASN A 40 8.96 25.39 6.32
C ASN A 40 9.01 24.19 5.36
N ALA A 41 9.19 24.40 4.05
CA ALA A 41 9.33 23.30 3.09
C ALA A 41 10.61 22.48 3.32
N ALA A 42 11.72 23.14 3.67
CA ALA A 42 12.99 22.49 3.99
C ALA A 42 12.92 21.69 5.30
N GLU A 43 12.28 22.23 6.34
CA GLU A 43 12.06 21.52 7.61
C GLU A 43 11.13 20.32 7.46
N ASN A 44 10.05 20.44 6.67
CA ASN A 44 9.17 19.31 6.37
C ASN A 44 9.88 18.22 5.55
N ALA A 45 10.75 18.58 4.61
CA ALA A 45 11.55 17.62 3.86
C ALA A 45 12.58 16.91 4.75
N ALA A 46 13.22 17.63 5.68
CA ALA A 46 14.15 17.07 6.64
C ALA A 46 13.44 16.13 7.65
N ALA A 47 12.27 16.51 8.14
CA ALA A 47 11.45 15.67 9.02
C ALA A 47 11.00 14.39 8.33
N ASN A 48 10.62 14.45 7.05
CA ASN A 48 10.22 13.27 6.27
C ASN A 48 11.41 12.34 5.98
N ALA A 49 12.60 12.88 5.77
CA ALA A 49 13.83 12.11 5.59
C ALA A 49 14.23 11.37 6.87
N VAL A 50 14.13 12.01 8.04
CA VAL A 50 14.41 11.39 9.35
C VAL A 50 13.41 10.27 9.67
N ASN A 51 12.15 10.40 9.24
CA ASN A 51 11.12 9.38 9.42
C ASN A 51 11.31 8.17 8.50
N ALA A 52 11.90 8.36 7.31
CA ALA A 52 12.24 7.28 6.38
C ALA A 52 13.47 6.46 6.82
N THR A 53 14.40 7.06 7.57
CA THR A 53 15.65 6.40 8.00
C THR A 53 15.57 5.68 9.35
N ASN A 54 14.50 5.86 10.12
CA ASN A 54 14.33 5.26 11.46
C ASN A 54 13.44 4.00 11.50
N ILE A 55 13.06 3.44 10.36
CA ILE A 55 12.41 2.13 10.33
C ILE A 55 13.52 1.09 10.43
N ALA A 56 13.90 0.73 11.65
CA ALA A 56 14.69 -0.47 11.88
C ALA A 56 14.03 -1.64 11.14
N PRO A 57 14.78 -2.50 10.42
CA PRO A 57 14.22 -3.69 9.83
C PRO A 57 13.46 -4.46 10.92
N PRO A 58 12.28 -5.05 10.61
CA PRO A 58 11.53 -5.81 11.59
C PRO A 58 12.49 -6.78 12.28
N THR A 59 12.57 -6.70 13.61
CA THR A 59 13.38 -7.63 14.39
C THR A 59 13.04 -9.03 13.92
N ALA A 60 14.05 -9.84 13.58
CA ALA A 60 13.84 -11.21 13.15
C ALA A 60 12.78 -11.87 14.05
N ASN A 61 11.66 -12.29 13.45
CA ASN A 61 10.48 -12.83 14.11
C ASN A 61 9.47 -11.85 14.78
N ALA A 62 9.33 -10.61 14.28
CA ALA A 62 8.29 -9.68 14.73
C ALA A 62 6.85 -10.25 14.60
N PHE A 63 6.65 -11.20 13.68
CA PHE A 63 5.35 -11.82 13.39
C PHE A 63 5.08 -13.08 14.23
N GLY A 64 6.11 -13.76 14.73
CA GLY A 64 5.94 -15.02 15.47
C GLY A 64 5.22 -14.87 16.81
N LYS A 65 5.14 -13.65 17.35
CA LYS A 65 4.36 -13.33 18.56
C LYS A 65 2.85 -13.68 18.42
N TYR A 66 2.37 -13.82 17.19
CA TYR A 66 0.97 -14.16 16.89
C TYR A 66 0.72 -15.67 16.75
N VAL A 67 1.76 -16.50 16.60
CA VAL A 67 1.58 -17.95 16.44
C VAL A 67 0.85 -18.53 17.65
N GLY A 68 -0.18 -19.34 17.39
CA GLY A 68 -1.09 -19.93 18.37
C GLY A 68 -2.22 -19.01 18.84
N LYS A 69 -2.31 -17.77 18.34
CA LYS A 69 -3.40 -16.82 18.62
C LYS A 69 -4.39 -16.79 17.46
N TYR A 70 -5.63 -16.41 17.71
CA TYR A 70 -6.53 -16.08 16.61
C TYR A 70 -6.18 -14.71 16.00
N PRO A 71 -6.46 -14.45 14.71
CA PRO A 71 -6.16 -13.16 14.08
C PRO A 71 -6.79 -11.94 14.77
N PHE A 72 -7.92 -12.14 15.45
CA PHE A 72 -8.61 -11.10 16.22
C PHE A 72 -8.11 -10.96 17.67
N ASP A 73 -7.27 -11.88 18.15
CA ASP A 73 -6.68 -11.77 19.48
C ASP A 73 -5.62 -10.66 19.50
N LYS A 74 -5.64 -9.84 20.54
CA LYS A 74 -4.62 -8.81 20.75
C LYS A 74 -3.33 -9.42 21.29
N VAL A 75 -2.21 -9.05 20.68
CA VAL A 75 -0.85 -9.27 21.18
C VAL A 75 -0.22 -7.91 21.44
N GLY A 76 -0.27 -7.47 22.69
CA GLY A 76 0.04 -6.09 23.05
C GLY A 76 -1.10 -5.15 22.63
N ALA A 77 -0.77 -4.08 21.90
CA ALA A 77 -1.76 -3.10 21.43
C ALA A 77 -2.54 -3.52 20.18
N HIS A 78 -2.05 -4.55 19.47
CA HIS A 78 -2.47 -4.86 18.11
C HIS A 78 -2.99 -6.30 17.97
N SER A 79 -4.04 -6.47 17.17
CA SER A 79 -4.41 -7.76 16.58
C SER A 79 -3.51 -8.07 15.38
N TRP A 80 -3.73 -9.19 14.69
CA TRP A 80 -2.96 -9.50 13.48
C TRP A 80 -3.21 -8.48 12.36
N ALA A 81 -4.48 -8.18 12.09
CA ALA A 81 -4.89 -7.39 10.94
C ALA A 81 -4.60 -5.88 11.11
N ASP A 82 -4.54 -5.39 12.36
CA ASP A 82 -4.23 -4.00 12.69
C ASP A 82 -2.76 -3.75 13.10
N ASP A 83 -1.91 -4.78 13.10
CA ASP A 83 -0.47 -4.60 13.34
C ASP A 83 0.15 -3.82 12.16
N PRO A 84 0.81 -2.67 12.39
CA PRO A 84 1.35 -1.85 11.32
C PRO A 84 2.32 -2.58 10.38
N ALA A 85 3.07 -3.56 10.89
CA ALA A 85 3.98 -4.36 10.07
C ALA A 85 3.21 -5.33 9.15
N VAL A 86 2.12 -5.93 9.65
CA VAL A 86 1.25 -6.80 8.84
C VAL A 86 0.52 -5.97 7.79
N THR A 87 -0.10 -4.85 8.19
CA THR A 87 -0.79 -3.93 7.27
C THR A 87 0.14 -3.51 6.13
N LYS A 88 1.35 -3.02 6.44
CA LYS A 88 2.33 -2.61 5.42
C LYS A 88 2.74 -3.76 4.50
N ALA A 89 2.92 -4.97 5.04
CA ALA A 89 3.28 -6.13 4.25
C ALA A 89 2.16 -6.51 3.26
N VAL A 90 0.90 -6.52 3.71
CA VAL A 90 -0.29 -6.78 2.88
C VAL A 90 -0.43 -5.71 1.81
N GLU A 91 -0.27 -4.43 2.15
CA GLU A 91 -0.35 -3.32 1.19
C GLU A 91 0.73 -3.38 0.11
N THR A 92 1.93 -3.85 0.47
CA THR A 92 3.01 -4.07 -0.49
C THR A 92 2.73 -5.27 -1.40
N ALA A 93 2.08 -6.31 -0.87
CA ALA A 93 1.75 -7.50 -1.64
C ALA A 93 0.57 -7.27 -2.60
N VAL A 94 -0.48 -6.55 -2.16
CA VAL A 94 -1.78 -6.48 -2.83
C VAL A 94 -2.11 -5.04 -3.24
N ALA A 95 -2.08 -4.75 -4.53
CA ALA A 95 -2.53 -3.47 -5.06
C ALA A 95 -4.07 -3.31 -5.01
N ASP A 96 -4.79 -4.42 -5.22
CA ASP A 96 -6.25 -4.48 -5.26
C ASP A 96 -6.87 -4.10 -3.90
N LYS A 97 -7.60 -2.98 -3.87
CA LYS A 97 -8.23 -2.46 -2.65
C LYS A 97 -9.35 -3.35 -2.14
N ALA A 98 -10.08 -4.05 -3.01
CA ALA A 98 -11.17 -4.92 -2.59
C ALA A 98 -10.62 -6.15 -1.84
N VAL A 99 -9.53 -6.72 -2.33
CA VAL A 99 -8.85 -7.82 -1.64
C VAL A 99 -8.24 -7.35 -0.32
N ARG A 100 -7.61 -6.18 -0.29
CA ARG A 100 -7.07 -5.61 0.97
C ARG A 100 -8.14 -5.42 2.03
N LYS A 101 -9.32 -4.94 1.64
CA LYS A 101 -10.44 -4.79 2.56
C LYS A 101 -10.81 -6.13 3.22
N TRP A 102 -10.92 -7.21 2.45
CA TRP A 102 -11.21 -8.54 3.02
C TRP A 102 -10.11 -9.02 3.96
N VAL A 103 -8.84 -8.79 3.59
CA VAL A 103 -7.69 -9.31 4.34
C VAL A 103 -7.43 -8.53 5.63
N LEU A 104 -7.67 -7.22 5.65
CA LEU A 104 -7.31 -6.32 6.76
C LEU A 104 -8.51 -5.86 7.61
N ASP A 105 -9.68 -5.67 7.00
CA ASP A 105 -10.79 -4.99 7.67
C ASP A 105 -11.92 -5.95 8.06
N ASP A 106 -12.07 -7.08 7.36
CA ASP A 106 -13.20 -7.99 7.57
C ASP A 106 -12.83 -9.12 8.55
N ALA A 107 -13.42 -9.05 9.75
CA ALA A 107 -13.33 -10.11 10.74
C ALA A 107 -14.34 -11.23 10.40
N GLY A 108 -13.81 -12.38 9.97
CA GLY A 108 -14.61 -13.58 9.77
C GLY A 108 -14.03 -14.79 10.51
N PRO A 109 -14.68 -15.96 10.43
CA PRO A 109 -14.17 -17.18 11.05
C PRO A 109 -12.73 -17.42 10.62
N SER A 110 -11.90 -17.82 11.57
CA SER A 110 -10.45 -17.93 11.39
C SER A 110 -9.93 -19.12 12.18
N SER A 111 -8.87 -19.76 11.69
CA SER A 111 -8.10 -20.70 12.50
C SER A 111 -7.10 -19.95 13.38
N PRO A 112 -6.52 -20.58 14.41
CA PRO A 112 -5.33 -20.05 15.05
C PRO A 112 -4.22 -19.82 14.01
N ILE A 113 -3.45 -18.75 14.21
CA ILE A 113 -2.27 -18.41 13.41
C ILE A 113 -1.23 -19.50 13.63
N GLY A 114 -0.68 -20.00 12.53
CA GLY A 114 0.31 -21.07 12.54
C GLY A 114 1.46 -20.76 11.60
N THR A 115 2.07 -21.82 11.08
CA THR A 115 3.13 -21.68 10.09
C THR A 115 2.90 -22.58 8.88
N ILE A 116 3.14 -22.05 7.69
CA ILE A 116 3.15 -22.81 6.43
C ILE A 116 4.48 -22.51 5.75
N ASP A 117 5.27 -23.54 5.46
CA ASP A 117 6.59 -23.44 4.81
C ASP A 117 7.51 -22.40 5.48
N GLY A 118 7.51 -22.37 6.82
CA GLY A 118 8.31 -21.44 7.63
C GLY A 118 7.79 -20.00 7.67
N LYS A 119 6.69 -19.68 6.98
CA LYS A 119 6.02 -18.37 7.04
C LYS A 119 4.94 -18.36 8.11
N VAL A 120 4.78 -17.25 8.80
CA VAL A 120 3.66 -17.05 9.73
C VAL A 120 2.38 -16.91 8.92
N ALA A 121 1.39 -17.73 9.23
CA ALA A 121 0.19 -17.93 8.43
C ALA A 121 -1.06 -17.53 9.22
N ALA A 122 -1.89 -16.68 8.64
CA ALA A 122 -3.21 -16.34 9.17
C ALA A 122 -4.27 -16.63 8.10
N TRP A 123 -5.15 -17.59 8.39
CA TRP A 123 -6.25 -17.99 7.52
C TRP A 123 -7.57 -17.50 8.09
N SER A 124 -8.40 -16.94 7.22
CA SER A 124 -9.72 -16.44 7.55
C SER A 124 -10.66 -16.60 6.38
N CYS A 125 -11.96 -16.47 6.65
CA CYS A 125 -12.98 -16.62 5.63
C CYS A 125 -14.19 -15.73 5.89
N GLN A 126 -15.02 -15.53 4.87
CA GLN A 126 -16.23 -14.73 5.02
C GLN A 126 -17.24 -15.46 5.92
N THR A 127 -17.81 -14.74 6.88
CA THR A 127 -18.84 -15.26 7.78
C THR A 127 -20.00 -15.91 7.01
N HIS A 128 -20.34 -17.15 7.40
CA HIS A 128 -21.35 -18.00 6.75
C HIS A 128 -21.06 -18.36 5.28
N ASN A 129 -19.86 -18.06 4.77
CA ASN A 129 -19.48 -18.30 3.38
C ASN A 129 -18.02 -18.78 3.25
N CYS A 130 -17.58 -19.63 4.19
CA CYS A 130 -16.16 -19.95 4.31
C CYS A 130 -15.59 -20.82 3.18
N GLY A 131 -16.38 -21.79 2.70
CA GLY A 131 -15.97 -22.59 1.56
C GLY A 131 -15.80 -21.76 0.28
N PRO A 132 -16.78 -20.89 -0.05
CA PRO A 132 -16.73 -20.06 -1.26
C PRO A 132 -15.83 -18.83 -1.18
N HIS A 133 -15.57 -18.26 0.01
CA HIS A 133 -14.82 -17.01 0.12
C HIS A 133 -13.86 -17.04 1.31
N GLN A 134 -12.56 -17.12 1.00
CA GLN A 134 -11.49 -17.29 1.98
C GLN A 134 -10.20 -16.60 1.56
N TRP A 135 -9.35 -16.31 2.54
CA TRP A 135 -8.05 -15.72 2.33
C TRP A 135 -7.02 -16.24 3.32
N LEU A 136 -5.77 -16.19 2.88
CA LEU A 136 -4.61 -16.57 3.68
C LEU A 136 -3.54 -15.50 3.54
N THR A 137 -3.05 -14.99 4.66
CA THR A 137 -1.87 -14.13 4.73
C THR A 137 -0.68 -14.97 5.17
N LEU A 138 0.36 -15.02 4.35
CA LEU A 138 1.65 -15.61 4.70
C LEU A 138 2.68 -14.49 4.83
N VAL A 139 3.36 -14.38 5.97
CA VAL A 139 4.45 -13.42 6.16
C VAL A 139 5.74 -14.18 6.42
N ASP A 140 6.77 -13.91 5.61
CA ASP A 140 8.12 -14.40 5.88
C ASP A 140 8.68 -13.68 7.12
N PRO A 141 8.96 -14.38 8.23
CA PRO A 141 9.41 -13.76 9.47
C PRO A 141 10.82 -13.15 9.38
N ALA A 142 11.61 -13.50 8.36
CA ALA A 142 12.94 -12.94 8.13
C ALA A 142 12.91 -11.62 7.35
N SER A 143 12.07 -11.54 6.31
CA SER A 143 12.01 -10.38 5.41
C SER A 143 10.84 -9.44 5.68
N GLY A 144 9.79 -9.91 6.37
CA GLY A 144 8.52 -9.21 6.51
C GLY A 144 7.72 -9.10 5.21
N THR A 145 8.12 -9.82 4.16
CA THR A 145 7.37 -9.84 2.89
C THR A 145 6.16 -10.74 3.01
N ALA A 146 5.03 -10.28 2.46
CA ALA A 146 3.78 -11.05 2.45
C ALA A 146 3.51 -11.72 1.10
N GLU A 147 2.87 -12.89 1.18
CA GLU A 147 2.15 -13.55 0.10
C GLU A 147 0.70 -13.72 0.52
N ILE A 148 -0.23 -13.28 -0.32
CA ILE A 148 -1.67 -13.36 -0.02
C ILE A 148 -2.32 -14.31 -1.00
N CYS A 149 -3.03 -15.31 -0.48
CA CYS A 149 -4.00 -16.07 -1.26
C CYS A 149 -5.39 -15.50 -1.02
N TYR A 150 -6.16 -15.34 -2.09
CA TYR A 150 -7.55 -14.93 -2.05
C TYR A 150 -8.37 -15.84 -2.96
N TYR A 151 -9.45 -16.41 -2.45
CA TYR A 151 -10.37 -17.25 -3.19
C TYR A 151 -11.78 -16.69 -3.05
N ASP A 152 -12.45 -16.49 -4.17
CA ASP A 152 -13.86 -16.14 -4.28
C ASP A 152 -14.47 -16.99 -5.40
N GLU A 153 -15.24 -17.99 -5.02
CA GLU A 153 -15.90 -18.95 -5.92
C GLU A 153 -16.85 -18.27 -6.91
N SER A 154 -17.42 -17.12 -6.52
CA SER A 154 -18.31 -16.35 -7.39
C SER A 154 -17.56 -15.64 -8.53
N VAL A 155 -16.25 -15.45 -8.37
CA VAL A 155 -15.35 -14.85 -9.37
C VAL A 155 -14.67 -15.94 -10.21
N ASP A 156 -14.11 -16.96 -9.55
CA ASP A 156 -13.41 -18.08 -10.21
C ASP A 156 -13.44 -19.32 -9.30
N ALA A 157 -14.36 -20.24 -9.58
CA ALA A 157 -14.53 -21.46 -8.79
C ALA A 157 -13.39 -22.47 -8.90
N GLN A 158 -12.39 -22.25 -9.76
CA GLN A 158 -11.32 -23.20 -10.02
C GLN A 158 -9.94 -22.69 -9.57
N SER A 159 -9.81 -21.38 -9.31
CA SER A 159 -8.52 -20.76 -9.04
C SER A 159 -8.57 -19.74 -7.91
N THR A 160 -7.47 -19.69 -7.18
CA THR A 160 -7.11 -18.62 -6.26
C THR A 160 -6.36 -17.51 -6.99
N ARG A 161 -6.48 -16.27 -6.47
CA ARG A 161 -5.61 -15.15 -6.79
C ARG A 161 -4.51 -15.10 -5.74
N TRP A 162 -3.26 -15.17 -6.19
CA TRP A 162 -2.08 -15.07 -5.34
C TRP A 162 -1.36 -13.77 -5.58
N PHE A 163 -1.02 -13.07 -4.51
CA PHE A 163 -0.39 -11.77 -4.55
C PHE A 163 0.95 -11.79 -3.86
N LYS A 164 1.97 -11.22 -4.50
CA LYS A 164 3.30 -11.02 -3.91
C LYS A 164 3.97 -9.83 -4.56
N ALA A 165 4.48 -8.90 -3.74
CA ALA A 165 5.20 -7.71 -4.18
C ALA A 165 4.47 -6.94 -5.32
N GLY A 166 3.16 -6.75 -5.18
CA GLY A 166 2.31 -6.03 -6.12
C GLY A 166 1.95 -6.79 -7.39
N LYS A 167 2.39 -8.04 -7.54
CA LYS A 167 2.07 -8.92 -8.67
C LYS A 167 0.98 -9.90 -8.28
N GLU A 168 0.12 -10.22 -9.25
CA GLU A 168 -0.93 -11.22 -9.12
C GLU A 168 -0.65 -12.41 -10.06
N GLU A 169 -0.92 -13.63 -9.58
CA GLU A 169 -0.98 -14.84 -10.39
C GLU A 169 -2.18 -15.71 -9.99
N LYS A 170 -2.66 -16.56 -10.89
CA LYS A 170 -3.70 -17.55 -10.59
C LYS A 170 -3.07 -18.90 -10.24
N ARG A 171 -3.55 -19.55 -9.18
CA ARG A 171 -3.18 -20.94 -8.84
C ARG A 171 -4.44 -21.79 -8.68
N PRO A 172 -4.43 -23.06 -9.13
CA PRO A 172 -5.60 -23.92 -9.04
C PRO A 172 -5.97 -24.21 -7.58
N GLY A 173 -7.26 -24.46 -7.34
CA GLY A 173 -7.80 -24.85 -6.05
C GLY A 173 -8.16 -23.67 -5.15
N LYS A 174 -8.14 -23.93 -3.84
CA LYS A 174 -8.54 -23.01 -2.76
C LYS A 174 -7.32 -22.54 -1.97
N CYS A 175 -7.51 -21.57 -1.08
CA CYS A 175 -6.41 -21.15 -0.22
C CYS A 175 -6.00 -22.28 0.72
N PRO A 176 -4.68 -22.51 0.92
CA PRO A 176 -4.21 -23.50 1.87
C PRO A 176 -4.71 -23.20 3.28
N GLU A 177 -5.23 -24.22 3.95
CA GLU A 177 -5.54 -24.15 5.37
C GLU A 177 -4.27 -24.36 6.20
N ILE A 178 -4.28 -23.87 7.44
CA ILE A 178 -3.17 -24.06 8.38
C ILE A 178 -3.27 -25.50 8.94
N PRO A 179 -2.23 -26.34 8.79
CA PRO A 179 -2.24 -27.68 9.35
C PRO A 179 -2.44 -27.66 10.87
N SER A 180 -3.31 -28.54 11.37
CA SER A 180 -3.54 -28.76 12.80
C SER A 180 -2.40 -29.50 13.47
#